data_AF-A0AA38FEM5-F1
#
_entry.id   AF-A0AA38FEM5-F1
#
_cell.length_a   1.000
_cell.length_b   1.000
_cell.length_c   1.000
_cell.angle_alpha   90.00
_cell.angle_beta   90.00
_cell.angle_gamma   90.00
#
_symmetry.space_group_name_H-M   'P 1'
#
loop_
_entity.id
_entity.type
_entity.pdbx_description
1 polymer ?
#
loop_
_entity_poly.entity_id
_entity_poly.type
_entity_poly.pdbx_seq_one_letter_code
_entity_poly.pdbx_strand_id
1 'polypeptide(L)'
;LDALLIAIAVIHVFLAPYTKVEESFNVQAMHDILYHRHHLEKYDHFEYPGVVPRTFIGAFTISFLASPFVAVINAFKLPKLYGLLIVRLVLGSIMLASLHHFRMQVRRKFGEQVSSFFAIMTALQFHLLFYCTRPLPNIFSLII
;
A
#
# COMPACT_ATOMS: atom_id res chain seq x y z
N LEU A 1 -2.04 -20.71 -3.98
CA LEU A 1 -1.89 -19.59 -4.94
C LEU A 1 -1.85 -18.24 -4.24
N ASP A 2 -2.68 -17.97 -3.22
CA ASP A 2 -2.60 -16.69 -2.49
C ASP A 2 -1.23 -16.45 -1.82
N ALA A 3 -0.66 -17.49 -1.18
CA ALA A 3 0.69 -17.40 -0.60
C ALA A 3 1.77 -17.00 -1.62
N LEU A 4 1.63 -17.43 -2.88
CA LEU A 4 2.53 -17.05 -3.97
C LEU A 4 2.38 -15.55 -4.29
N LEU A 5 1.14 -15.06 -4.40
CA LEU A 5 0.87 -13.63 -4.65
C LEU A 5 1.42 -12.76 -3.51
N ILE A 6 1.22 -13.19 -2.25
CA ILE A 6 1.75 -12.53 -1.05
C ILE A 6 3.28 -12.50 -1.11
N ALA A 7 3.93 -13.64 -1.36
CA ALA A 7 5.39 -13.71 -1.42
C ALA A 7 5.96 -12.77 -2.49
N ILE A 8 5.38 -12.76 -3.68
CA ILE A 8 5.81 -11.88 -4.77
C ILE A 8 5.62 -10.40 -4.38
N ALA A 9 4.48 -10.02 -3.81
CA ALA A 9 4.25 -8.65 -3.38
C ALA A 9 5.25 -8.19 -2.31
N VAL A 10 5.54 -9.04 -1.33
CA VAL A 10 6.52 -8.76 -0.27
C VAL A 10 7.93 -8.63 -0.85
N ILE A 11 8.33 -9.53 -1.78
CA ILE A 11 9.62 -9.44 -2.46
C ILE A 11 9.78 -8.08 -3.16
N HIS A 12 8.75 -7.58 -3.85
CA HIS A 12 8.79 -6.28 -4.51
C HIS A 12 8.96 -5.10 -3.55
N VAL A 13 8.43 -5.19 -2.33
CA VAL A 13 8.61 -4.15 -1.29
C VAL A 13 10.09 -4.01 -0.93
N PHE A 14 10.81 -5.14 -0.79
CA PHE A 14 12.22 -5.14 -0.42
C PHE A 14 13.16 -4.90 -1.60
N LEU A 15 12.85 -5.41 -2.80
CA LEU A 15 13.67 -5.19 -4.00
C LEU A 15 13.61 -3.74 -4.49
N ALA A 16 12.48 -3.06 -4.28
CA ALA A 16 12.30 -1.69 -4.72
C ALA A 16 11.79 -0.82 -3.55
N PRO A 17 12.63 -0.54 -2.55
CA PRO A 17 12.22 0.10 -1.30
C PRO A 17 11.88 1.59 -1.47
N TYR A 18 12.46 2.24 -2.48
CA TYR A 18 12.27 3.65 -2.76
C TYR A 18 11.00 3.95 -3.57
N THR A 19 10.57 5.21 -3.47
CA THR A 19 9.30 5.72 -4.01
C THR A 19 9.52 6.46 -5.32
N LYS A 20 8.56 6.34 -6.25
CA LYS A 20 8.49 7.23 -7.41
C LYS A 20 7.91 8.59 -7.01
N VAL A 21 8.13 9.60 -7.86
CA VAL A 21 7.60 10.95 -7.68
C VAL A 21 6.08 10.98 -7.56
N GLU A 22 5.37 10.10 -8.28
CA GLU A 22 3.90 10.03 -8.26
C GLU A 22 3.34 9.57 -6.90
N GLU A 23 4.14 8.82 -6.14
CA GLU A 23 3.78 8.29 -4.81
C GLU A 23 3.95 9.34 -3.71
N SER A 24 4.72 10.41 -3.97
CA SER A 24 5.17 11.37 -2.96
C SER A 24 4.02 11.93 -2.14
N PHE A 25 2.91 12.30 -2.78
CA PHE A 25 1.77 12.90 -2.10
C PHE A 25 1.21 12.03 -0.97
N ASN A 26 0.89 10.76 -1.26
CA ASN A 26 0.36 9.86 -0.24
C ASN A 26 1.46 9.44 0.75
N VAL A 27 2.71 9.32 0.30
CA VAL A 27 3.85 9.03 1.18
C VAL A 27 4.03 10.14 2.21
N GLN A 28 4.02 11.41 1.79
CA GLN A 28 4.14 12.55 2.68
C GLN A 28 2.90 12.70 3.56
N ALA A 29 1.69 12.50 3.01
CA ALA A 29 0.49 12.52 3.82
C ALA A 29 0.55 11.48 4.96
N MET A 30 1.00 10.25 4.67
CA MET A 30 1.18 9.23 5.68
C MET A 30 2.30 9.58 6.67
N HIS A 31 3.42 10.12 6.19
CA HIS A 31 4.50 10.60 7.04
C HIS A 31 4.00 11.67 8.02
N ASP A 32 3.31 12.69 7.53
CA ASP A 32 2.85 13.81 8.35
C ASP A 32 1.87 13.34 9.42
N ILE A 33 0.93 12.46 9.06
CA ILE A 33 -0.02 11.85 10.01
C ILE A 33 0.71 11.04 11.09
N LEU A 34 1.71 10.23 10.71
CA LEU A 34 2.41 9.33 11.64
C LEU A 34 3.40 10.07 12.56
N TYR A 35 4.11 11.08 12.03
CA TYR A 35 5.23 11.73 12.69
C TYR A 35 4.91 13.14 13.21
N HIS A 36 4.11 13.93 12.49
CA HIS A 36 3.73 15.30 12.90
C HIS A 36 2.39 15.34 13.66
N ARG A 37 1.46 14.43 13.37
CA ARG A 37 0.21 14.21 14.11
C ARG A 37 -0.66 15.48 14.21
N HIS A 38 -0.67 16.16 15.35
CA HIS A 38 -1.48 17.36 15.56
C HIS A 38 -0.77 18.65 15.13
N HIS A 39 0.53 18.56 14.81
CA HIS A 39 1.34 19.68 14.31
C HIS A 39 1.09 19.91 12.82
N LEU A 40 -0.13 20.33 12.49
CA LEU A 40 -0.58 20.54 11.11
C LEU A 40 0.28 21.57 10.37
N GLU A 41 0.85 22.53 11.09
CA GLU A 41 1.77 23.53 10.55
C GLU A 41 3.03 22.95 9.91
N LYS A 42 3.37 21.68 10.20
CA LYS A 42 4.52 20.96 9.65
C LYS A 42 4.18 20.07 8.46
N TYR A 43 2.91 20.05 8.05
CA TYR A 43 2.49 19.17 6.96
C TYR A 43 2.94 19.75 5.62
N ASP A 44 3.56 18.91 4.81
CA ASP A 44 4.09 19.26 3.49
C ASP A 44 2.99 19.84 2.57
N HIS A 45 1.75 19.42 2.79
CA HIS A 45 0.58 19.81 2.01
C HIS A 45 0.17 21.29 2.15
N PHE A 46 0.63 22.00 3.19
CA PHE A 46 0.42 23.44 3.31
C PHE A 46 1.46 24.24 2.50
N GLU A 47 2.69 23.72 2.39
CA GLU A 47 3.76 24.36 1.62
C GLU A 47 3.64 24.03 0.11
N TYR A 48 3.27 22.79 -0.20
CA TYR A 48 3.10 22.28 -1.55
C TYR A 48 1.66 21.79 -1.79
N PRO A 49 0.69 22.71 -1.92
CA PRO A 49 -0.66 22.34 -2.30
C PRO A 49 -0.62 21.73 -3.70
N GLY A 50 -0.87 20.42 -3.78
CA GLY A 50 -0.75 19.67 -5.03
C GLY A 50 -1.60 20.26 -6.16
N VAL A 51 -1.14 20.10 -7.40
CA VAL A 51 -1.80 20.62 -8.62
C VAL A 51 -3.19 20.01 -8.90
N VAL A 52 -3.59 18.98 -8.14
CA VAL A 52 -4.88 18.31 -8.23
C VAL A 52 -5.40 18.06 -6.81
N PRO A 53 -6.67 18.38 -6.49
CA PRO A 53 -7.26 18.07 -5.20
C PRO A 53 -7.34 16.55 -5.02
N ARG A 54 -6.68 16.02 -3.99
CA ARG A 54 -6.64 14.60 -3.65
C ARG A 54 -7.26 14.37 -2.29
N THR A 55 -7.91 13.22 -2.13
CA THR A 55 -8.46 12.80 -0.84
C THR A 55 -7.36 12.27 0.09
N PHE A 56 -7.48 12.57 1.38
CA PHE A 56 -6.60 12.04 2.43
C PHE A 56 -7.09 10.71 3.00
N ILE A 57 -8.29 10.24 2.64
CA ILE A 57 -8.93 9.08 3.28
C ILE A 57 -8.06 7.83 3.17
N GLY A 58 -7.47 7.58 2.00
CA GLY A 58 -6.56 6.44 1.79
C GLY A 58 -5.33 6.53 2.70
N ALA A 59 -4.59 7.64 2.62
CA ALA A 59 -3.39 7.87 3.44
C ALA A 59 -3.68 7.80 4.95
N PHE A 60 -4.81 8.36 5.39
CA PHE A 60 -5.25 8.31 6.78
C PHE A 60 -5.53 6.86 7.23
N THR A 61 -6.26 6.09 6.42
CA THR A 61 -6.61 4.70 6.75
C THR A 61 -5.36 3.83 6.89
N ILE A 62 -4.41 3.96 5.95
CA ILE A 62 -3.14 3.22 6.03
C ILE A 62 -2.31 3.67 7.23
N SER A 63 -2.24 4.97 7.50
CA SER A 63 -1.50 5.50 8.65
C SER A 63 -2.08 5.01 9.98
N PHE A 64 -3.40 4.99 10.10
CA PHE A 64 -4.09 4.49 11.28
C PHE A 64 -3.72 3.02 11.56
N LEU A 65 -3.78 2.16 10.53
CA LEU A 65 -3.44 0.74 10.64
C LEU A 65 -1.93 0.50 10.85
N ALA A 66 -1.07 1.35 10.28
CA ALA A 66 0.38 1.25 10.43
C ALA A 66 0.90 1.81 11.75
N SER A 67 0.14 2.70 12.41
CA SER A 67 0.51 3.42 13.63
C SER A 67 1.15 2.56 14.73
N PRO A 68 0.57 1.41 15.16
CA PRO A 68 1.18 0.61 16.23
C PRO A 68 2.57 0.07 15.83
N PHE A 69 2.75 -0.33 14.57
CA PHE A 69 4.02 -0.85 14.09
C PHE A 69 5.06 0.27 13.93
N VAL A 70 4.65 1.43 13.41
CA VAL A 70 5.54 2.61 13.28
C VAL A 70 5.94 3.15 14.64
N ALA A 71 5.06 3.07 15.65
CA ALA A 71 5.39 3.44 17.02
C ALA A 71 6.53 2.58 17.59
N VAL A 72 6.56 1.28 17.28
CA VAL A 72 7.67 0.38 17.65
C VAL A 72 8.97 0.82 16.97
N ILE A 73 8.94 1.07 15.65
CA ILE A 73 10.11 1.58 14.90
C ILE A 73 10.68 2.87 15.52
N ASN A 74 9.78 3.79 15.90
CA ASN A 74 10.15 5.05 16.53
C ASN A 74 10.71 4.87 17.94
N ALA A 75 10.15 3.95 18.74
CA ALA A 75 10.65 3.63 20.08
C ALA A 75 12.10 3.13 20.04
N PHE A 76 12.45 2.32 19.03
CA PHE A 76 13.81 1.84 18.79
C PHE A 76 14.69 2.83 18.00
N LYS A 77 14.18 4.03 17.66
CA LYS A 77 14.87 5.06 16.86
C LYS A 77 15.43 4.53 15.54
N LEU A 78 14.72 3.59 14.92
CA LEU A 78 15.11 3.03 13.63
C LEU A 78 14.90 4.04 12.49
N PRO A 79 15.63 3.91 11.37
CA PRO A 79 15.46 4.78 10.20
C PRO A 79 14.01 4.84 9.68
N LYS A 80 13.60 6.02 9.21
CA LYS A 80 12.25 6.23 8.62
C LYS A 80 11.93 5.30 7.45
N LEU A 81 12.95 4.72 6.80
CA LEU A 81 12.81 3.70 5.77
C LEU A 81 11.95 2.52 6.26
N TYR A 82 12.12 2.07 7.50
CA TYR A 82 11.32 0.98 8.06
C TYR A 82 9.84 1.37 8.19
N GLY A 83 9.56 2.62 8.56
CA GLY A 83 8.20 3.16 8.56
C GLY A 83 7.58 3.17 7.16
N LEU A 84 8.36 3.52 6.14
CA LEU A 84 7.93 3.43 4.74
C LEU A 84 7.61 1.99 4.32
N LEU A 85 8.46 1.02 4.68
CA LEU A 85 8.19 -0.40 4.36
C LEU A 85 6.92 -0.89 5.06
N ILE A 86 6.69 -0.49 6.31
CA ILE A 86 5.47 -0.85 7.07
C ILE A 86 4.22 -0.34 6.37
N VAL A 87 4.14 0.96 6.04
CA VAL A 87 2.93 1.50 5.39
C VAL A 87 2.67 0.83 4.05
N ARG A 88 3.73 0.47 3.31
CA ARG A 88 3.63 -0.28 2.05
C ARG A 88 3.15 -1.72 2.24
N LEU A 89 3.60 -2.40 3.30
CA LEU A 89 3.13 -3.76 3.65
C LEU A 89 1.67 -3.74 4.10
N VAL A 90 1.24 -2.73 4.87
CA VAL A 90 -0.15 -2.54 5.26
C VAL A 90 -1.04 -2.32 4.02
N LEU A 91 -0.64 -1.40 3.13
CA LEU A 91 -1.36 -1.17 1.87
C LEU A 91 -1.43 -2.44 1.01
N GLY A 92 -0.30 -3.13 0.84
CA GLY A 92 -0.22 -4.39 0.11
C GLY A 92 -1.12 -5.47 0.70
N SER A 93 -1.21 -5.57 2.03
CA SER A 93 -2.06 -6.55 2.72
C SER A 93 -3.55 -6.31 2.43
N ILE A 94 -3.99 -5.04 2.45
CA ILE A 94 -5.38 -4.68 2.13
C ILE A 94 -5.68 -4.98 0.65
N MET A 95 -4.76 -4.63 -0.25
CA MET A 95 -4.91 -4.92 -1.67
C MET A 95 -4.98 -6.43 -1.96
N LEU A 96 -4.10 -7.22 -1.32
CA LEU A 96 -4.11 -8.67 -1.45
C LEU A 96 -5.37 -9.31 -0.87
N ALA A 97 -5.95 -8.74 0.20
CA ALA A 97 -7.23 -9.17 0.72
C ALA A 97 -8.39 -8.91 -0.27
N SER A 98 -8.41 -7.72 -0.90
CA SER A 98 -9.38 -7.40 -1.96
C SER A 98 -9.23 -8.35 -3.17
N LEU A 99 -7.99 -8.59 -3.60
CA LEU A 99 -7.68 -9.51 -4.70
C LEU A 99 -8.07 -10.96 -4.37
N HIS A 100 -7.84 -11.40 -3.13
CA HIS A 100 -8.29 -12.71 -2.65
C HIS A 100 -9.82 -12.81 -2.71
N HIS A 101 -10.53 -11.79 -2.21
CA HIS A 101 -11.99 -11.76 -2.27
C HIS A 101 -12.49 -11.84 -3.72
N PHE A 102 -11.92 -11.04 -4.63
CA PHE A 102 -12.25 -11.10 -6.05
C PHE A 102 -12.01 -12.50 -6.64
N ARG A 103 -10.85 -13.10 -6.35
CA ARG A 103 -10.50 -14.46 -6.80
C ARG A 103 -11.49 -15.51 -6.29
N MET A 104 -11.99 -15.37 -5.06
CA MET A 104 -13.02 -16.24 -4.49
C MET A 104 -14.37 -16.06 -5.18
N GLN A 105 -14.73 -14.85 -5.62
CA GLN A 105 -15.93 -14.63 -6.44
C GLN A 105 -15.78 -15.26 -7.83
N VAL A 106 -14.60 -15.15 -8.45
CA VAL A 106 -14.29 -15.84 -9.72
C VAL A 106 -14.40 -17.35 -9.56
N ARG A 107 -13.86 -17.91 -8.47
CA ARG A 107 -14.01 -19.34 -8.15
C ARG A 107 -15.47 -19.76 -8.04
N ARG A 108 -16.27 -18.98 -7.31
CA ARG A 108 -17.70 -19.27 -7.09
C ARG A 108 -18.50 -19.24 -8.38
N LYS A 109 -18.20 -18.31 -9.29
CA LYS A 109 -18.98 -18.09 -10.52
C LYS A 109 -18.50 -18.91 -11.72
N PHE A 110 -17.19 -19.14 -11.84
CA PHE A 110 -16.56 -19.75 -13.03
C PHE A 110 -15.76 -21.03 -12.71
N GLY A 111 -15.68 -21.45 -11.45
CA GLY A 111 -15.02 -22.68 -11.02
C GLY A 111 -13.55 -22.52 -10.63
N GLU A 112 -12.98 -23.59 -10.06
CA GLU A 112 -11.62 -23.58 -9.50
C GLU A 112 -10.53 -23.43 -10.56
N GLN A 113 -10.73 -23.99 -11.75
CA GLN A 113 -9.76 -23.92 -12.85
C GLN A 113 -9.55 -22.46 -13.30
N VAL A 114 -10.64 -21.72 -13.51
CA VAL A 114 -10.59 -20.30 -13.92
C VAL A 114 -9.98 -19.44 -12.81
N SER A 115 -10.33 -19.69 -11.55
CA SER A 115 -9.74 -18.99 -10.40
C SER A 115 -8.23 -19.24 -10.27
N SER A 116 -7.79 -20.47 -10.53
CA SER A 116 -6.38 -20.83 -10.51
C SER A 116 -5.62 -20.18 -11.65
N PHE A 117 -6.17 -20.21 -12.86
CA PHE A 117 -5.59 -19.54 -14.03
C PHE A 117 -5.47 -18.03 -13.82
N PHE A 118 -6.50 -17.39 -13.25
CA PHE A 118 -6.44 -15.99 -12.85
C PHE A 118 -5.24 -15.70 -11.94
N ALA A 119 -5.07 -16.48 -10.87
CA ALA A 119 -3.97 -16.25 -9.92
C ALA A 119 -2.59 -16.49 -10.56
N ILE A 120 -2.46 -17.50 -11.43
CA ILE A 120 -1.21 -17.77 -12.16
C ILE A 120 -0.89 -16.61 -13.10
N MET A 121 -1.87 -16.15 -13.88
CA MET A 121 -1.69 -14.98 -14.76
C MET A 121 -1.30 -13.73 -13.97
N THR A 122 -1.93 -13.48 -12.83
CA THR A 122 -1.55 -12.38 -11.94
C THR A 122 -0.14 -12.53 -11.37
N ALA A 123 0.27 -13.75 -11.02
CA ALA A 123 1.62 -14.01 -10.51
C ALA A 123 2.71 -13.80 -11.58
N LEU A 124 2.41 -14.12 -12.85
CA LEU A 124 3.31 -13.90 -13.98
C LEU A 124 3.38 -12.43 -14.40
N GLN A 125 2.29 -11.68 -14.21
CA GLN A 125 2.24 -10.25 -14.51
C GLN A 125 2.97 -9.46 -13.43
N PHE A 126 4.04 -8.76 -13.82
CA PHE A 126 4.76 -7.84 -12.94
C PHE A 126 3.85 -6.73 -12.38
N HIS A 127 2.98 -6.16 -13.21
CA HIS A 127 2.34 -4.87 -12.95
C HIS A 127 1.53 -4.85 -11.64
N LEU A 128 0.54 -5.74 -11.49
CA LEU A 128 -0.39 -5.66 -10.36
C LEU A 128 0.32 -5.88 -9.02
N LEU A 129 1.14 -6.93 -8.92
CA LEU A 129 1.83 -7.26 -7.66
C LEU A 129 2.96 -6.29 -7.32
N PHE A 130 3.59 -5.65 -8.31
CA PHE A 130 4.56 -4.59 -8.06
C PHE A 130 3.88 -3.32 -7.52
N TYR A 131 2.78 -2.89 -8.13
CA TYR A 131 2.10 -1.65 -7.76
C TYR A 131 1.18 -1.79 -6.54
N CYS A 132 0.75 -3.00 -6.16
CA CYS A 132 -0.17 -3.21 -5.03
C CYS A 132 0.31 -2.67 -3.67
N THR A 133 1.63 -2.49 -3.51
CA THR A 133 2.24 -1.98 -2.28
C THR A 133 2.69 -0.52 -2.40
N ARG A 134 2.43 0.14 -3.53
CA ARG A 134 2.84 1.52 -3.80
C ARG A 134 1.64 2.45 -3.62
N PRO A 135 1.76 3.54 -2.85
CA PRO A 135 0.64 4.41 -2.49
C PRO A 135 0.27 5.38 -3.62
N LEU A 136 -0.11 4.81 -4.78
CA LEU A 136 -0.64 5.55 -5.92
C LEU A 136 -2.16 5.71 -5.77
N PRO A 137 -2.76 6.83 -6.22
CA PRO A 137 -4.21 7.03 -6.15
C PRO A 137 -5.02 5.88 -6.77
N ASN A 138 -4.59 5.35 -7.92
CA ASN A 138 -5.29 4.26 -8.61
C ASN A 138 -5.29 2.95 -7.81
N ILE A 139 -4.28 2.74 -6.96
CA ILE A 139 -4.19 1.56 -6.08
C ILE A 139 -5.19 1.68 -4.95
N PHE A 140 -5.40 2.88 -4.40
CA PHE A 140 -6.47 3.10 -3.42
C PHE A 140 -7.85 2.84 -4.03
N SER A 141 -8.09 3.27 -5.26
CA SER A 141 -9.36 3.02 -5.96
C SER A 141 -9.63 1.54 -6.20
N LEU A 142 -8.60 0.74 -6.45
CA LEU A 142 -8.74 -0.70 -6.73
C LEU A 142 -9.07 -1.54 -5.47
N ILE A 143 -8.88 -0.99 -4.27
CA ILE A 143 -9.22 -1.68 -3.01
C ILE A 143 -10.75 -1.79 -2.83
N ILE A 144 -11.50 -0.81 -3.36
CA ILE A 144 -12.96 -0.65 -3.23
C ILE A 144 -13.67 -1.42 -4.34
#